data_AF-A0A6D0I4L9-F1
#
_entry.id   AF-A0A6D0I4L9-F1
#
_cell.length_a   1.000
_cell.length_b   1.000
_cell.length_c   1.000
_cell.angle_alpha   90.00
_cell.angle_beta   90.00
_cell.angle_gamma   90.00
#
_symmetry.space_group_name_H-M   'P 1'
#
loop_
_entity.id
_entity.type
_entity.pdbx_description
1 polymer ?
#
loop_
_entity_poly.entity_id
_entity_poly.type
_entity_poly.pdbx_seq_one_letter_code
_entity_poly.pdbx_strand_id
1 'polypeptide(L)'
;AKQPLLIRTRRLLGLWCFAWATLHLTSYALLELGVNNLALLGKELITRPYLTLGIISWVILLALAFTSTQAMQRKLGKHWQQLHNFVYLVAILAPIHYLWSVKIISPQPLIYAGLAVLLLALRYKKLRSLFNRLRKQVHNKLSV
;
A
#
# COMPACT_ATOMS: atom_id res chain seq x y z
N ALA A 1 -4.86 25.11 18.84
CA ALA A 1 -3.51 24.51 18.70
C ALA A 1 -3.21 24.26 17.21
N LYS A 2 -2.12 24.83 16.67
CA LYS A 2 -1.69 24.54 15.28
C LYS A 2 -1.33 23.06 15.20
N GLN A 3 -2.06 22.27 14.41
CA GLN A 3 -1.69 20.88 14.14
C GLN A 3 -0.25 20.86 13.61
N PRO A 4 0.64 19.97 14.12
CA PRO A 4 2.03 19.92 13.70
C PRO A 4 2.12 19.72 12.19
N LEU A 5 3.07 20.40 11.53
CA LEU A 5 3.21 20.48 10.08
C LEU A 5 3.17 19.11 9.39
N LEU A 6 3.76 18.09 10.02
CA LEU A 6 3.80 16.70 9.55
C LEU A 6 2.42 16.05 9.42
N ILE A 7 1.44 16.45 10.23
CA ILE A 7 0.07 15.91 10.14
C ILE A 7 -0.64 16.48 8.90
N ARG A 8 -0.37 17.74 8.54
CA ARG A 8 -0.99 18.39 7.38
C ARG A 8 -0.49 17.80 6.06
N THR A 9 0.80 17.47 5.97
CA THR A 9 1.40 16.91 4.75
C THR A 9 1.07 15.44 4.52
N ARG A 10 0.58 14.70 5.53
CA ARG A 10 0.28 13.27 5.42
C ARG A 10 -0.68 12.93 4.28
N ARG A 11 -1.76 13.71 4.12
CA ARG A 11 -2.75 13.48 3.04
C ARG A 11 -2.12 13.70 1.66
N LEU A 12 -1.38 14.80 1.53
CA LEU A 12 -0.70 15.16 0.29
C LEU A 12 0.31 14.07 -0.13
N LEU A 13 1.14 13.61 0.82
CA LEU A 13 2.11 12.53 0.57
C LEU A 13 1.43 11.22 0.17
N GLY A 14 0.30 10.88 0.79
CA GLY A 14 -0.46 9.67 0.42
C GLY A 14 -1.04 9.75 -1.00
N LEU A 15 -1.58 10.91 -1.39
CA LEU A 15 -2.09 11.13 -2.75
C LEU A 15 -0.96 11.11 -3.79
N TRP A 16 0.18 11.71 -3.49
CA TRP A 16 1.36 11.64 -4.35
C TRP A 16 1.90 10.21 -4.50
N CYS A 17 1.91 9.43 -3.42
CA CYS A 17 2.27 8.01 -3.47
C CYS A 17 1.36 7.24 -4.44
N PHE A 18 0.04 7.47 -4.37
CA PHE A 18 -0.91 6.86 -5.31
C PHE A 18 -0.72 7.34 -6.76
N ALA A 19 -0.46 8.64 -6.97
CA ALA A 19 -0.20 9.19 -8.30
C ALA A 19 1.03 8.53 -8.95
N TRP A 20 2.14 8.44 -8.23
CA TRP A 20 3.36 7.76 -8.70
C TRP A 20 3.16 6.26 -8.93
N ALA A 21 2.41 5.59 -8.05
CA ALA A 21 2.07 4.17 -8.25
C ALA A 21 1.21 3.95 -9.52
N THR A 22 0.31 4.88 -9.83
CA THR A 22 -0.49 4.83 -11.05
C THR A 22 0.36 5.09 -12.28
N LEU A 23 1.24 6.10 -12.24
CA LEU A 23 2.20 6.35 -13.31
C LEU A 23 3.10 5.14 -13.56
N HIS A 24 3.57 4.48 -12.50
CA HIS A 24 4.35 3.25 -12.60
C HIS A 24 3.57 2.13 -13.30
N LEU A 25 2.32 1.89 -12.90
CA LEU A 25 1.45 0.90 -13.53
C LEU A 25 1.18 1.22 -15.00
N THR A 26 0.89 2.48 -15.31
CA THR A 26 0.67 2.95 -16.68
C THR A 26 1.93 2.82 -17.53
N SER A 27 3.10 3.15 -16.98
CA SER A 27 4.38 2.97 -17.65
C SER A 27 4.62 1.50 -18.00
N TYR A 28 4.40 0.58 -17.06
CA TYR A 28 4.48 -0.86 -17.33
C TYR A 28 3.49 -1.29 -18.43
N ALA A 29 2.23 -0.89 -18.33
CA ALA A 29 1.20 -1.28 -19.28
C ALA A 29 1.48 -0.76 -20.71
N LEU A 30 2.00 0.46 -20.85
CA LEU A 30 2.22 1.10 -22.14
C LEU A 30 3.59 0.81 -22.75
N LEU A 31 4.65 0.83 -21.94
CA LEU A 31 6.03 0.72 -22.43
C LEU A 31 6.55 -0.73 -22.41
N GLU A 32 6.25 -1.48 -21.36
CA GLU A 32 6.75 -2.86 -21.22
C GLU A 32 5.85 -3.84 -22.00
N LEU A 33 4.53 -3.73 -21.81
CA LEU A 33 3.58 -4.62 -22.47
C LEU A 33 3.24 -4.16 -23.90
N GLY A 34 3.10 -2.85 -24.08
CA GLY A 34 2.61 -2.24 -25.32
C GLY A 34 1.08 -2.26 -25.43
N VAL A 35 0.51 -1.23 -26.07
CA VAL A 35 -0.94 -1.02 -26.19
C VAL A 35 -1.66 -2.21 -26.83
N ASN A 36 -1.00 -2.90 -27.76
CA ASN A 36 -1.57 -4.03 -28.48
C ASN A 36 -1.65 -5.32 -27.65
N ASN A 37 -0.94 -5.40 -26.53
CA ASN A 37 -0.84 -6.60 -25.69
C ASN A 37 -1.51 -6.42 -24.32
N LEU A 38 -2.29 -5.36 -24.11
CA LEU A 38 -2.98 -5.09 -22.85
C LEU A 38 -3.87 -6.26 -22.38
N ALA A 39 -4.39 -7.07 -23.32
CA ALA A 39 -5.15 -8.27 -22.99
C ALA A 39 -4.31 -9.36 -22.27
N LEU A 40 -2.99 -9.38 -22.45
CA LEU A 40 -2.08 -10.31 -21.78
C LEU A 40 -1.78 -9.91 -20.33
N LEU A 41 -2.11 -8.68 -19.93
CA LEU A 41 -1.80 -8.11 -18.62
C LEU A 41 -2.38 -8.97 -17.49
N GLY A 42 -3.61 -9.50 -17.68
CA GLY A 42 -4.24 -10.41 -16.72
C GLY A 42 -3.54 -11.77 -16.59
N LYS A 43 -3.01 -12.30 -17.71
CA LYS A 43 -2.28 -13.58 -17.71
C LYS A 43 -0.91 -13.44 -17.04
N GLU A 44 -0.17 -12.40 -17.41
CA GLU A 44 1.11 -12.00 -16.80
C GLU A 44 1.02 -11.81 -15.29
N LEU A 45 -0.10 -11.24 -14.81
CA LEU A 45 -0.36 -11.01 -13.39
C LEU A 45 -0.35 -12.29 -12.55
N ILE A 46 -0.78 -13.41 -13.14
CA ILE A 46 -0.90 -14.70 -12.45
C ILE A 46 0.42 -15.47 -12.55
N THR A 47 1.10 -15.40 -13.69
CA THR A 47 2.39 -16.06 -13.89
C THR A 47 3.51 -15.41 -13.11
N ARG A 48 3.42 -14.10 -12.81
CA ARG A 48 4.49 -13.33 -12.17
C ARG A 48 4.06 -12.84 -10.78
N PRO A 49 4.44 -13.54 -9.69
CA PRO A 49 3.92 -13.24 -8.35
C PRO A 49 4.29 -11.83 -7.85
N TYR A 50 5.45 -11.29 -8.27
CA TYR A 50 5.81 -9.91 -7.93
C TYR A 50 4.84 -8.89 -8.54
N LEU A 51 4.35 -9.11 -9.76
CA LEU A 51 3.35 -8.25 -10.40
C LEU A 51 2.03 -8.24 -9.61
N THR A 52 1.62 -9.40 -9.11
CA THR A 52 0.45 -9.54 -8.24
C THR A 52 0.58 -8.68 -6.98
N LEU A 53 1.75 -8.70 -6.32
CA LEU A 53 2.01 -7.87 -5.13
C LEU A 53 1.91 -6.36 -5.44
N GLY A 54 2.38 -5.95 -6.63
CA GLY A 54 2.28 -4.58 -7.10
C GLY A 54 0.82 -4.13 -7.28
N ILE A 55 0.01 -4.96 -7.94
CA ILE A 55 -1.42 -4.68 -8.17
C ILE A 55 -2.22 -4.68 -6.86
N ILE A 56 -1.98 -5.63 -5.96
CA ILE A 56 -2.61 -5.64 -4.63
C ILE A 56 -2.30 -4.33 -3.89
N SER A 57 -1.04 -3.90 -3.93
CA SER A 57 -0.62 -2.63 -3.31
C SER A 57 -1.32 -1.44 -3.96
N TRP A 58 -1.40 -1.40 -5.29
CA TRP A 58 -2.07 -0.34 -6.04
C TRP A 58 -3.58 -0.28 -5.75
N VAL A 59 -4.28 -1.41 -5.70
CA VAL A 59 -5.72 -1.48 -5.36
C VAL A 59 -5.98 -0.96 -3.95
N ILE A 60 -5.12 -1.30 -2.98
CA ILE A 60 -5.21 -0.73 -1.63
C ILE A 60 -5.02 0.78 -1.68
N LEU A 61 -3.97 1.27 -2.34
CA LEU A 61 -3.70 2.71 -2.47
C LEU A 61 -4.86 3.46 -3.16
N LEU A 62 -5.50 2.86 -4.17
CA LEU A 62 -6.68 3.39 -4.85
C LEU A 62 -7.83 3.60 -3.85
N ALA A 63 -8.16 2.58 -3.05
CA ALA A 63 -9.20 2.67 -2.04
C ALA A 63 -8.90 3.75 -0.98
N LEU A 64 -7.63 3.85 -0.56
CA LEU A 64 -7.16 4.88 0.38
C LEU A 64 -7.26 6.29 -0.22
N ALA A 65 -6.93 6.45 -1.50
CA ALA A 65 -7.00 7.72 -2.22
C ALA A 65 -8.45 8.20 -2.37
N PHE A 66 -9.37 7.33 -2.81
CA PHE A 66 -10.81 7.64 -2.90
C PHE A 66 -11.42 8.02 -1.55
N THR A 67 -10.99 7.37 -0.48
CA THR A 67 -11.47 7.65 0.88
C THR A 67 -10.70 8.76 1.59
N SER A 68 -9.82 9.49 0.89
CA SER A 68 -9.05 10.60 1.46
C SER A 68 -9.81 11.92 1.58
N THR A 69 -11.04 12.00 1.07
CA THR A 69 -11.87 13.21 1.12
C THR A 69 -12.52 13.39 2.49
N GLN A 70 -12.73 14.65 2.90
CA GLN A 70 -13.34 14.96 4.19
C GLN A 70 -14.78 14.41 4.31
N ALA A 71 -15.53 14.39 3.20
CA ALA A 71 -16.86 13.80 3.15
C ALA A 71 -16.83 12.29 3.47
N MET A 72 -15.92 11.55 2.84
CA MET A 72 -15.77 10.10 3.09
C MET A 72 -15.26 9.80 4.49
N GLN A 73 -14.33 10.62 5.02
CA GLN A 73 -13.86 10.48 6.40
C GLN A 73 -15.00 10.64 7.41
N ARG A 74 -15.88 11.62 7.22
CA ARG A 74 -17.08 11.81 8.06
C ARG A 74 -18.08 10.67 7.91
N LYS A 75 -18.33 10.22 6.67
CA LYS A 75 -19.29 9.14 6.36
C LYS A 75 -18.89 7.78 6.96
N LEU A 76 -17.61 7.43 6.90
CA LEU A 76 -17.10 6.12 7.34
C LEU A 76 -16.78 6.05 8.84
N GLY A 77 -16.52 7.19 9.48
CA GLY A 77 -16.24 7.27 10.93
C GLY A 77 -15.12 6.32 11.36
N LYS A 78 -15.41 5.39 12.28
CA LYS A 78 -14.43 4.42 12.81
C LYS A 78 -13.84 3.47 11.75
N HIS A 79 -14.61 3.14 10.72
CA HIS A 79 -14.18 2.22 9.65
C HIS A 79 -13.15 2.88 8.73
N TRP A 80 -13.14 4.22 8.65
CA TRP A 80 -12.14 4.96 7.87
C TRP A 80 -10.73 4.68 8.38
N GLN A 81 -10.53 4.73 9.70
CA GLN A 81 -9.22 4.48 10.28
C GLN A 81 -8.79 3.01 10.11
N GLN A 82 -9.74 2.05 10.11
CA GLN A 82 -9.45 0.65 9.81
C GLN A 82 -8.96 0.47 8.38
N LEU A 83 -9.67 1.07 7.40
CA LEU A 83 -9.27 1.07 5.99
C LEU A 83 -7.90 1.73 5.79
N HIS A 84 -7.67 2.90 6.39
CA HIS A 84 -6.38 3.60 6.22
C HIS A 84 -5.22 2.93 6.95
N ASN A 85 -5.47 1.98 7.86
CA ASN A 85 -4.40 1.16 8.42
C ASN A 85 -3.82 0.15 7.43
N PHE A 86 -4.50 -0.15 6.31
CA PHE A 86 -3.95 -1.00 5.25
C PHE A 86 -2.73 -0.37 4.57
N VAL A 87 -2.43 0.92 4.81
CA VAL A 87 -1.16 1.53 4.40
C VAL A 87 0.05 0.80 4.98
N TYR A 88 -0.08 0.19 6.17
CA TYR A 88 1.00 -0.60 6.77
C TYR A 88 1.24 -1.90 6.01
N LEU A 89 0.19 -2.50 5.43
CA LEU A 89 0.33 -3.65 4.56
C LEU A 89 1.06 -3.25 3.27
N VAL A 90 0.68 -2.12 2.65
CA VAL A 90 1.37 -1.58 1.46
C VAL A 90 2.86 -1.30 1.75
N ALA A 91 3.18 -0.76 2.94
CA ALA A 91 4.56 -0.49 3.34
C ALA A 91 5.43 -1.77 3.47
N ILE A 92 4.81 -2.94 3.61
CA ILE A 92 5.49 -4.24 3.61
C ILE A 92 5.53 -4.82 2.19
N LEU A 93 4.40 -4.78 1.48
CA LEU A 93 4.29 -5.37 0.15
C LEU A 93 5.13 -4.64 -0.91
N ALA A 94 5.24 -3.32 -0.84
CA ALA A 94 5.96 -2.53 -1.84
C ALA A 94 7.47 -2.82 -1.89
N PRO A 95 8.22 -2.90 -0.76
CA PRO A 95 9.61 -3.34 -0.78
C PRO A 95 9.79 -4.77 -1.29
N ILE A 96 8.89 -5.70 -0.93
CA ILE A 96 8.94 -7.09 -1.41
C ILE A 96 8.74 -7.14 -2.93
N HIS A 97 7.73 -6.42 -3.43
CA HIS A 97 7.50 -6.26 -4.87
C HIS A 97 8.76 -5.77 -5.59
N TYR A 98 9.44 -4.77 -5.04
CA TYR A 98 10.67 -4.24 -5.65
C TYR A 98 11.83 -5.24 -5.61
N LEU A 99 12.05 -5.92 -4.47
CA LEU A 99 13.11 -6.92 -4.31
C LEU A 99 12.93 -8.12 -5.25
N TRP A 100 11.70 -8.55 -5.51
CA TRP A 100 11.44 -9.64 -6.45
C TRP A 100 11.43 -9.22 -7.91
N SER A 101 11.23 -7.93 -8.19
CA SER A 101 11.26 -7.39 -9.55
C SER A 101 12.69 -7.30 -10.10
N VAL A 102 13.69 -7.05 -9.23
CA VAL A 102 15.09 -6.93 -9.65
C VAL A 102 15.74 -8.30 -9.88
N LYS A 103 16.40 -8.46 -11.03
CA LYS A 103 17.14 -9.69 -11.36
C LYS A 103 18.49 -9.80 -10.63
N ILE A 104 19.06 -8.66 -10.25
CA ILE A 104 20.32 -8.55 -9.51
C ILE A 104 20.03 -7.68 -8.29
N ILE A 105 20.39 -8.18 -7.10
CA ILE A 105 20.20 -7.43 -5.85
C ILE A 105 21.23 -6.30 -5.81
N SER A 106 20.81 -5.11 -6.23
CA SER A 106 21.58 -3.88 -6.05
C SER A 106 21.38 -3.33 -4.63
N PRO A 107 22.26 -2.45 -4.13
CA PRO A 107 22.13 -1.88 -2.79
C PRO A 107 20.86 -1.03 -2.61
N GLN A 108 20.30 -0.46 -3.69
CA GLN A 108 19.13 0.43 -3.64
C GLN A 108 17.86 -0.26 -3.07
N PRO A 109 17.39 -1.41 -3.60
CA PRO A 109 16.31 -2.19 -2.99
C PRO A 109 16.51 -2.50 -1.51
N LEU A 110 17.73 -2.86 -1.12
CA LEU A 110 18.04 -3.20 0.27
C LEU A 110 17.93 -1.98 1.18
N ILE A 111 18.42 -0.82 0.74
CA ILE A 111 18.29 0.44 1.48
C ILE A 111 16.82 0.80 1.67
N TYR A 112 16.00 0.74 0.62
CA TYR A 112 14.57 1.04 0.73
C TYR A 112 13.81 0.06 1.61
N ALA A 113 14.13 -1.23 1.54
CA ALA A 113 13.57 -2.25 2.43
C ALA A 113 13.98 -2.00 3.89
N GLY A 114 15.25 -1.67 4.15
CA GLY A 114 15.76 -1.33 5.48
C GLY A 114 15.07 -0.11 6.07
N LEU A 115 14.89 0.96 5.28
CA LEU A 115 14.14 2.15 5.69
C LEU A 115 12.67 1.83 5.98
N ALA A 116 12.02 1.01 5.16
CA ALA A 116 10.65 0.59 5.39
C ALA A 116 10.50 -0.18 6.72
N VAL A 117 11.42 -1.12 6.99
CA VAL A 117 11.47 -1.87 8.26
C VAL A 117 11.70 -0.93 9.44
N LEU A 118 12.64 0.01 9.34
CA LEU A 118 12.90 1.00 10.39
C LEU A 118 11.65 1.83 10.70
N LEU A 119 10.98 2.38 9.67
CA LEU A 119 9.77 3.19 9.83
C LEU A 119 8.61 2.38 10.42
N LEU A 120 8.47 1.10 10.05
CA LEU A 120 7.48 0.19 10.64
C LEU A 120 7.81 -0.13 12.10
N ALA A 121 9.09 -0.35 12.42
CA ALA A 121 9.56 -0.60 13.78
C ALA A 121 9.28 0.60 14.70
N LEU A 122 9.50 1.83 14.23
CA LEU A 122 9.14 3.06 14.96
C LEU A 122 7.62 3.15 15.23
N ARG A 123 6.79 2.51 14.40
CA ARG A 123 5.33 2.43 14.55
C ARG A 123 4.86 1.15 15.27
N TYR A 124 5.76 0.32 15.80
CA TYR A 124 5.46 -1.01 16.33
C TYR A 124 4.32 -1.03 17.36
N LYS A 125 4.26 -0.06 18.29
CA LYS A 125 3.17 0.01 19.29
C LYS A 125 1.78 0.12 18.66
N LYS A 126 1.65 0.90 17.57
CA LYS A 126 0.40 1.05 16.83
C LYS A 126 0.10 -0.21 16.01
N LEU A 127 1.12 -0.82 15.43
CA LEU A 127 1.01 -2.10 14.70
C LEU A 127 0.50 -3.22 15.62
N ARG A 128 1.08 -3.35 16.82
CA ARG A 128 0.68 -4.32 17.85
C ARG A 128 -0.75 -4.09 18.31
N SER A 129 -1.15 -2.84 18.54
CA SER A 129 -2.54 -2.50 18.88
C SER A 129 -3.52 -2.87 17.77
N LEU A 130 -3.16 -2.68 16.50
CA LEU A 130 -4.01 -3.03 15.38
C LEU A 130 -4.16 -4.55 15.27
N PHE A 131 -3.04 -5.28 15.36
CA PHE A 131 -3.01 -6.73 15.31
C PHE A 131 -3.86 -7.36 16.41
N ASN A 132 -3.76 -6.86 17.64
CA ASN A 132 -4.56 -7.34 18.77
C ASN A 132 -6.08 -7.09 18.55
N ARG A 133 -6.47 -6.00 17.90
CA ARG A 133 -7.87 -5.70 17.58
C ARG A 133 -8.42 -6.63 16.49
N LEU A 134 -7.64 -6.84 15.42
CA LEU A 134 -8.01 -7.76 14.33
C LEU A 134 -8.13 -9.20 14.87
N ARG A 135 -7.18 -9.65 15.69
CA ARG A 135 -7.22 -10.97 16.33
C ARG A 135 -8.47 -11.15 17.20
N LYS A 136 -8.82 -10.16 18.03
CA LYS A 136 -10.05 -10.19 18.83
C LYS A 136 -11.31 -10.24 17.96
N GLN A 137 -11.39 -9.45 16.88
CA GLN A 137 -12.56 -9.45 15.99
C GLN A 137 -12.75 -10.78 15.26
N VAL A 138 -11.66 -11.38 14.75
CA VAL A 138 -11.72 -12.69 14.08
C VAL A 138 -12.15 -13.77 15.06
N HIS A 139 -11.59 -13.78 16.28
CA HIS A 139 -11.95 -14.73 17.31
C HIS A 139 -13.43 -14.62 17.71
N ASN A 140 -13.93 -13.40 17.97
CA ASN A 140 -15.33 -13.18 18.36
C ASN A 140 -16.34 -13.57 17.27
N LYS A 141 -15.92 -13.61 16.00
CA LYS A 141 -16.76 -13.98 14.86
C LYS A 141 -16.79 -15.50 14.62
N LEU A 142 -15.79 -16.22 15.11
CA LEU A 142 -15.71 -17.69 15.05
C LEU A 142 -16.32 -18.37 16.28
N SER A 143 -16.54 -17.62 17.35
CA SER A 143 -17.16 -18.08 18.60
C SER A 143 -18.68 -17.82 18.66
N VAL A 144 -19.29 -17.34 17.57
CA VAL A 144 -20.73 -17.13 17.37
C VAL A 144 -21.16 -18.06 16.25
#